data_AF-A0A132GSA0-F1
#
_entry.id   AF-A0A132GSA0-F1
#
_cell.length_a   1.000
_cell.length_b   1.000
_cell.length_c   1.000
_cell.angle_alpha   90.00
_cell.angle_beta   90.00
_cell.angle_gamma   90.00
#
_symmetry.space_group_name_H-M   'P 1'
#
loop_
_entity.id
_entity.type
_entity.pdbx_description
1 polymer ?
#
loop_
_entity_poly.entity_id
_entity_poly.type
_entity_poly.pdbx_seq_one_letter_code
_entity_poly.pdbx_strand_id
1 'polypeptide(L)'
;EINRERLGHDFYTDIVTFPLTDCESVLSSEFCISIDRIKENAVTFGRSYESELHRVIIHGVLHLIGFDDLTDEEEKEMREKEEEALKLLFS
;
A
#
# COMPACT_ATOMS: atom_id res chain seq x y z
N GLU A 1 14.77 6.78 9.65
CA GLU A 1 15.50 8.00 9.21
C GLU A 1 15.59 8.10 7.68
N ILE A 2 14.59 7.64 6.92
CA ILE A 2 14.54 7.70 5.44
C ILE A 2 13.45 8.67 4.95
N ASN A 3 12.41 8.93 5.76
CA ASN A 3 11.28 9.82 5.38
C ASN A 3 11.70 11.25 5.05
N ARG A 4 12.75 11.79 5.70
CA ARG A 4 13.05 13.23 5.62
C ARG A 4 13.94 13.63 4.43
N GLU A 5 14.65 12.67 3.80
CA GLU A 5 15.64 13.00 2.75
C GLU A 5 15.13 12.78 1.32
N ARG A 6 13.96 12.16 1.11
CA ARG A 6 13.43 11.88 -0.24
C ARG A 6 12.01 12.33 -0.52
N LEU A 7 11.23 12.76 0.47
CA LEU A 7 9.80 13.01 0.30
C LEU A 7 9.50 14.51 0.43
N GLY A 8 9.44 15.19 -0.71
CA GLY A 8 8.80 16.50 -0.84
C GLY A 8 7.28 16.45 -0.75
N HIS A 9 6.70 15.38 -0.18
CA HIS A 9 5.27 15.22 0.08
C HIS A 9 5.10 14.50 1.42
N ASP A 10 4.52 15.22 2.39
CA ASP A 10 4.10 14.69 3.68
C ASP A 10 2.84 13.84 3.47
N PHE A 11 3.03 12.55 3.20
CA PHE A 11 2.01 11.55 3.49
C PHE A 11 2.64 10.51 4.40
N TYR A 12 2.03 10.31 5.57
CA TYR A 12 2.38 9.29 6.55
C TYR A 12 1.97 7.90 6.02
N THR A 13 2.51 7.47 4.88
CA THR A 13 2.07 6.24 4.22
C THR A 13 3.02 5.09 4.51
N ASP A 14 2.44 3.93 4.79
CA ASP A 14 3.14 2.68 5.09
C ASP A 14 3.88 2.09 3.89
N ILE A 15 3.68 2.68 2.71
CA ILE A 15 4.38 2.43 1.46
C ILE A 15 4.73 3.76 0.81
N VAL A 16 5.97 3.84 0.34
CA VAL A 16 6.42 4.87 -0.60
C VAL A 16 6.68 4.19 -1.92
N THR A 17 6.07 4.73 -2.98
CA THR A 17 6.20 4.17 -4.31
C THR A 17 6.81 5.17 -5.29
N PHE A 18 7.97 4.82 -5.85
CA PHE A 18 8.67 5.66 -6.84
C PHE A 18 8.52 5.07 -8.24
N PRO A 19 7.78 5.71 -9.16
CA PRO A 19 7.79 5.27 -10.55
C PRO A 19 9.19 5.51 -11.15
N LEU A 20 9.84 4.45 -11.62
CA LEU A 20 11.20 4.49 -12.17
C LEU A 20 11.25 4.76 -13.68
N THR A 21 10.11 4.77 -14.37
CA THR A 21 10.05 4.91 -15.84
C THR A 21 8.83 5.73 -16.31
N ASP A 22 9.04 6.67 -17.23
CA ASP A 22 8.01 7.43 -17.97
C ASP A 22 7.35 6.62 -19.11
N CYS A 23 7.57 5.30 -19.17
CA CYS A 23 7.11 4.45 -20.26
C CYS A 23 5.86 3.68 -19.83
N GLU A 24 4.71 3.94 -20.49
CA GLU A 24 3.39 3.36 -20.17
C GLU A 24 3.34 1.83 -20.17
N SER A 25 4.33 1.14 -20.73
CA SER A 25 4.32 -0.32 -20.91
C SER A 25 4.94 -1.13 -19.78
N VAL A 26 5.71 -0.52 -18.87
CA VAL A 26 6.35 -1.22 -17.74
C VAL A 26 6.22 -0.41 -16.47
N LEU A 27 5.42 -0.92 -15.53
CA LEU A 27 5.34 -0.39 -14.18
C LEU A 27 6.56 -0.86 -13.37
N SER A 28 7.52 0.04 -13.14
CA SER A 28 8.67 -0.21 -12.27
C SER A 28 8.57 0.70 -11.05
N SER A 29 8.55 0.10 -9.87
CA SER A 29 8.40 0.83 -8.61
C SER A 29 9.23 0.24 -7.48
N GLU A 30 9.71 1.11 -6.59
CA GLU A 30 10.30 0.70 -5.31
C GLU A 30 9.24 0.77 -4.21
N PHE A 31 9.16 -0.26 -3.36
CA PHE A 31 8.28 -0.28 -2.18
C PHE A 31 9.13 -0.17 -0.91
N CYS A 32 8.91 0.87 -0.12
CA CYS A 32 9.48 0.99 1.22
C CYS A 32 8.40 0.75 2.27
N ILE A 33 8.47 -0.38 2.98
CA ILE A 33 7.45 -0.79 3.97
C ILE A 33 7.99 -0.65 5.39
N SER A 34 7.24 0.02 6.25
CA SER A 34 7.58 0.15 7.67
C SER A 34 7.08 -1.06 8.47
N ILE A 35 7.99 -1.96 8.84
CA ILE A 35 7.66 -3.18 9.61
C ILE A 35 7.02 -2.85 10.98
N ASP A 36 7.45 -1.77 11.62
CA ASP A 36 6.88 -1.38 12.91
C ASP A 36 5.44 -0.90 12.76
N ARG A 37 5.11 -0.21 11.65
CA ARG A 37 3.72 0.15 11.33
C ARG A 37 2.86 -1.07 11.04
N ILE A 38 3.37 -2.05 10.29
CA ILE A 38 2.64 -3.32 10.07
C ILE A 38 2.27 -3.98 11.40
N LYS A 39 3.21 -4.03 12.37
CA LYS A 39 2.94 -4.60 13.69
C LYS A 39 1.88 -3.81 14.45
N GLU A 40 1.96 -2.48 14.43
CA GLU A 40 0.96 -1.61 15.08
C GLU A 40 -0.43 -1.78 14.46
N ASN A 41 -0.52 -1.81 13.13
CA ASN A 41 -1.77 -1.99 12.40
C ASN A 41 -2.36 -3.38 12.65
N ALA A 42 -1.55 -4.43 12.63
CA ALA A 42 -1.99 -5.80 12.92
C ALA A 42 -2.66 -5.89 14.31
N VAL A 43 -2.08 -5.24 15.32
CA VAL A 43 -2.68 -5.16 16.66
C VAL A 43 -3.97 -4.33 16.64
N THR A 44 -3.94 -3.14 16.02
CA THR A 44 -5.07 -2.21 15.98
C THR A 44 -6.29 -2.81 15.29
N PHE A 45 -6.09 -3.54 14.19
CA PHE A 45 -7.15 -4.15 13.40
C PHE A 45 -7.43 -5.62 13.78
N GLY A 46 -6.72 -6.18 14.76
CA GLY A 46 -6.92 -7.56 15.21
C GLY A 46 -6.58 -8.62 14.14
N ARG A 47 -5.57 -8.35 13.30
CA ARG A 47 -5.13 -9.20 12.19
C ARG A 47 -3.79 -9.88 12.52
N SER A 48 -3.45 -10.95 11.81
CA SER A 48 -2.09 -11.49 11.88
C SER A 48 -1.11 -10.53 11.21
N TYR A 49 0.14 -10.55 11.68
CA TYR A 49 1.21 -9.78 11.05
C TYR A 49 1.32 -10.09 9.55
N GLU A 50 1.24 -11.37 9.15
CA GLU A 50 1.31 -11.70 7.72
C GLU A 50 0.13 -11.14 6.96
N SER A 51 -1.10 -11.25 7.48
CA SER A 51 -2.29 -10.72 6.81
C SER A 51 -2.20 -9.21 6.59
N GLU A 52 -1.70 -8.48 7.58
CA GLU A 52 -1.52 -7.03 7.48
C GLU A 52 -0.39 -6.66 6.51
N LEU A 53 0.73 -7.40 6.54
CA LEU A 53 1.83 -7.20 5.59
C LEU A 53 1.36 -7.35 4.14
N HIS A 54 0.63 -8.42 3.83
CA HIS A 54 0.09 -8.65 2.48
C HIS A 54 -0.87 -7.55 2.07
N ARG A 55 -1.74 -7.13 2.99
CA ARG A 55 -2.70 -6.06 2.71
C ARG A 55 -2.02 -4.74 2.42
N VAL A 56 -1.01 -4.35 3.20
CA VAL A 56 -0.25 -3.12 2.94
C VAL A 56 0.43 -3.20 1.58
N ILE A 57 1.10 -4.32 1.25
CA ILE A 57 1.70 -4.51 -0.09
C ILE A 57 0.65 -4.33 -1.20
N ILE A 58 -0.49 -5.01 -1.08
CA ILE A 58 -1.59 -4.93 -2.05
C ILE A 58 -2.09 -3.49 -2.19
N HIS A 59 -2.32 -2.82 -1.06
CA HIS A 59 -2.76 -1.43 -1.01
C HIS A 59 -1.82 -0.50 -1.78
N GLY A 60 -0.50 -0.64 -1.59
CA GLY A 60 0.47 0.14 -2.36
C GLY A 60 0.51 -0.21 -3.85
N VAL A 61 0.26 -1.46 -4.22
CA VAL A 61 0.11 -1.87 -5.65
C VAL A 61 -1.17 -1.29 -6.25
N LEU A 62 -2.27 -1.21 -5.49
CA LEU A 62 -3.52 -0.62 -5.95
C LEU A 62 -3.36 0.88 -6.24
N HIS A 63 -2.65 1.61 -5.39
CA HIS A 63 -2.29 3.01 -5.66
C HIS A 63 -1.48 3.18 -6.94
N LEU A 64 -0.56 2.26 -7.24
CA LEU A 64 0.21 2.34 -8.49
C LEU A 64 -0.62 2.20 -9.76
N ILE A 65 -1.71 1.43 -9.68
CA ILE A 65 -2.57 1.17 -10.84
C ILE A 65 -3.79 2.09 -10.88
N GLY A 66 -3.83 3.11 -10.01
CA GLY A 66 -4.79 4.21 -10.07
C GLY A 66 -5.99 4.12 -9.14
N PHE A 67 -5.98 3.25 -8.14
CA PHE A 67 -6.97 3.30 -7.06
C PHE A 67 -6.51 4.28 -5.99
N ASP A 68 -7.41 5.16 -5.55
CA ASP A 68 -7.15 6.15 -4.49
C ASP A 68 -8.08 5.89 -3.30
N ASP A 69 -7.85 6.59 -2.18
CA ASP A 69 -8.66 6.48 -0.95
C ASP A 69 -8.94 7.85 -0.30
N LEU A 70 -9.07 8.90 -1.13
CA LEU A 70 -9.27 10.28 -0.68
C LEU A 70 -10.71 10.61 -0.28
N THR A 71 -11.69 9.85 -0.79
CA THR A 71 -13.12 9.99 -0.49
C THR A 71 -13.68 8.71 0.10
N ASP A 72 -14.82 8.80 0.81
CA ASP A 72 -15.48 7.63 1.41
C ASP A 72 -15.85 6.58 0.34
N GLU A 73 -16.24 7.02 -0.86
CA GLU A 73 -16.52 6.14 -2.00
C GLU A 73 -15.26 5.44 -2.52
N GLU A 74 -14.17 6.17 -2.69
CA GLU A 74 -12.87 5.64 -3.14
C GLU A 74 -12.26 4.69 -2.10
N GLU A 75 -12.33 5.03 -0.80
CA GLU A 75 -11.89 4.13 0.26
C GLU A 75 -12.66 2.82 0.19
N LYS A 76 -13.98 2.87 0.02
CA LYS A 76 -14.79 1.66 -0.08
C LYS A 76 -14.37 0.79 -1.27
N GLU A 77 -14.17 1.39 -2.44
CA GLU A 77 -13.69 0.67 -3.62
C GLU A 77 -12.31 0.06 -3.38
N MET A 78 -11.39 0.81 -2.77
CA MET A 78 -10.06 0.31 -2.40
C MET A 78 -10.14 -0.90 -1.48
N ARG A 79 -11.00 -0.84 -0.44
CA ARG A 79 -11.21 -1.97 0.48
C ARG A 79 -11.75 -3.20 -0.23
N GLU A 80 -12.68 -3.04 -1.18
CA GLU A 80 -13.20 -4.15 -1.97
C GLU A 80 -12.10 -4.78 -2.82
N LYS A 81 -11.23 -3.97 -3.45
CA LYS A 81 -10.09 -4.43 -4.25
C LYS A 81 -9.01 -5.13 -3.42
N GLU A 82 -8.72 -4.62 -2.22
CA GLU A 82 -7.81 -5.27 -1.28
C GLU A 82 -8.29 -6.69 -0.94
N GLU A 83 -9.58 -6.86 -0.65
CA GLU A 83 -10.17 -8.16 -0.31
C GLU A 83 -10.20 -9.12 -1.51
N GLU A 84 -10.45 -8.62 -2.73
CA GLU A 84 -10.35 -9.42 -3.96
C GLU A 84 -8.92 -9.95 -4.16
N ALA A 85 -7.91 -9.08 -4.02
CA ALA A 85 -6.51 -9.45 -4.20
C ALA A 85 -6.01 -10.39 -3.09
N LEU A 86 -6.41 -10.19 -1.84
CA LEU A 86 -6.09 -11.09 -0.73
C LEU A 86 -6.65 -12.50 -0.98
N LYS A 87 -7.89 -12.61 -1.48
CA LYS A 87 -8.48 -13.91 -1.83
C LYS A 87 -7.68 -14.62 -2.93
N LEU A 88 -7.23 -13.89 -3.96
CA LEU A 88 -6.39 -14.45 -5.02
C LEU A 88 -5.02 -14.91 -4.53
N LEU A 89 -4.46 -14.24 -3.52
CA LEU A 89 -3.15 -14.60 -2.96
C LEU A 89 -3.19 -15.88 -2.12
N PHE A 90 -4.32 -16.14 -1.47
CA PHE A 90 -4.53 -17.30 -0.60
C PHE A 90 -5.43 -18.39 -1.21
N SER A 91 -5.80 -18.28 -2.48
CA SER A 91 -6.61 -19.27 -3.22
C SER A 91 -5.83 -20.49 -3.68
#